data_AF-A0A2T1E9D5-F1
#
_entry.id   AF-A0A2T1E9D5-F1
#
_cell.length_a   1.000
_cell.length_b   1.000
_cell.length_c   1.000
_cell.angle_alpha   90.00
_cell.angle_beta   90.00
_cell.angle_gamma   90.00
#
_symmetry.space_group_name_H-M   'P 1'
#
loop_
_entity.id
_entity.type
_entity.pdbx_description
1 polymer ?
#
loop_
_entity_poly.entity_id
_entity_poly.type
_entity_poly.pdbx_seq_one_letter_code
_entity_poly.pdbx_strand_id
1 'polypeptide(L)' 'MTPLQFDVTDATAIGNAAKQVREQLKGETLFGLVNNAGIAFAGPLMHLPINDYRRQIEVNS' A
#
# COMPACT_ATOMS: atom_id res chain seq x y z
N MET A 1 -14.27 0.98 -13.76
CA MET A 1 -13.17 0.99 -12.78
C MET A 1 -11.98 0.31 -13.42
N THR A 2 -10.80 0.94 -13.40
CA THR A 2 -9.56 0.36 -13.94
C THR A 2 -8.71 -0.13 -12.77
N PRO A 3 -8.53 -1.45 -12.58
CA PRO A 3 -7.70 -1.96 -11.49
C PRO A 3 -6.22 -1.77 -11.77
N LEU A 4 -5.44 -1.50 -10.71
CA LEU A 4 -3.98 -1.54 -10.71
C LEU A 4 -3.58 -2.60 -9.69
N GLN A 5 -2.87 -3.65 -10.14
CA GLN A 5 -2.46 -4.75 -9.28
C GLN A 5 -0.97 -4.64 -8.98
N PHE A 6 -0.64 -4.38 -7.73
CA PHE A 6 0.74 -4.32 -7.24
C PHE A 6 0.77 -4.57 -5.73
N ASP A 7 1.95 -4.90 -5.21
CA ASP A 7 2.19 -4.96 -3.77
C ASP A 7 2.43 -3.55 -3.22
N VAL A 8 1.70 -3.18 -2.16
CA VAL A 8 1.83 -1.87 -1.51
C VAL A 8 3.16 -1.70 -0.79
N THR A 9 3.93 -2.77 -0.55
CA THR A 9 5.30 -2.67 0.00
C THR A 9 6.37 -2.48 -1.08
N ASP A 10 6.03 -2.56 -2.37
CA ASP A 10 6.97 -2.37 -3.48
C ASP A 10 6.94 -0.91 -3.96
N ALA A 11 7.95 -0.13 -3.53
CA ALA A 11 8.09 1.28 -3.89
C ALA A 11 8.22 1.52 -5.41
N THR A 12 8.82 0.59 -6.15
CA THR A 12 8.97 0.71 -7.61
C THR A 12 7.63 0.48 -8.30
N ALA A 13 6.87 -0.53 -7.86
CA ALA A 13 5.54 -0.80 -8.36
C ALA A 13 4.57 0.36 -8.06
N ILE A 14 4.62 0.94 -6.86
CA ILE A 14 3.88 2.16 -6.49
C ILE A 14 4.21 3.31 -7.46
N GLY A 15 5.49 3.56 -7.72
CA GLY A 15 5.93 4.61 -8.64
C GLY A 15 5.39 4.42 -10.07
N ASN A 16 5.36 3.18 -10.54
CA ASN A 16 4.80 2.84 -11.86
C ASN A 16 3.28 3.01 -11.90
N ALA A 17 2.57 2.58 -10.86
CA ALA A 17 1.12 2.77 -10.73
C ALA A 17 0.75 4.26 -10.68
N ALA A 18 1.50 5.08 -9.94
CA ALA A 18 1.29 6.51 -9.86
C ALA A 18 1.44 7.21 -11.22
N LYS A 19 2.42 6.79 -12.04
CA LYS A 19 2.58 7.27 -13.42
C LYS A 19 1.37 6.92 -14.29
N GLN A 20 0.89 5.67 -14.22
CA GLN A 20 -0.30 5.25 -14.97
C GLN A 20 -1.55 6.06 -14.58
N VAL A 21 -1.76 6.31 -13.28
CA VAL A 21 -2.87 7.16 -12.82
C VAL A 21 -2.71 8.59 -13.36
N ARG A 22 -1.51 9.16 -13.33
CA ARG A 22 -1.24 10.50 -13.87
C ARG A 22 -1.60 10.61 -15.34
N GLU A 23 -1.23 9.61 -16.14
CA GLU A 23 -1.58 9.55 -17.57
C GLU A 23 -3.10 9.47 -17.78
N GLN A 24 -3.80 8.67 -16.97
CA GLN A 24 -5.26 8.52 -17.05
C GLN A 24 -6.03 9.77 -16.62
N LEU A 25 -5.48 10.56 -15.70
CA LEU A 25 -6.10 11.81 -15.22
C LEU A 25 -6.04 12.97 -16.24
N LYS A 26 -5.26 12.85 -17.33
CA LYS A 26 -5.22 13.83 -18.44
C LYS A 26 -5.06 15.30 -18.01
N GLY A 27 -4.27 15.54 -16.97
CA GLY A 27 -4.00 16.89 -16.43
C GLY A 27 -4.91 17.30 -15.27
N GLU A 28 -5.95 16.54 -14.95
CA GLU A 28 -6.71 16.72 -13.71
C GLU A 28 -5.93 16.19 -12.49
N THR A 29 -6.41 16.55 -11.30
CA THR A 29 -5.87 16.09 -10.02
C THR A 29 -6.64 14.89 -9.50
N LEU A 30 -5.97 14.06 -8.70
CA LEU A 30 -6.64 12.99 -7.97
C LEU A 30 -7.49 13.63 -6.86
N PHE A 31 -8.81 13.39 -6.88
CA PHE A 31 -9.73 13.95 -5.89
C PHE A 31 -9.46 13.40 -4.47
N GLY A 32 -9.05 12.14 -4.36
CA GLY A 32 -8.76 11.52 -3.07
C GLY A 32 -7.94 10.24 -3.21
N LEU A 33 -7.21 9.93 -2.15
CA LEU A 33 -6.43 8.70 -1.99
C LEU A 33 -6.89 8.02 -0.70
N VAL A 34 -7.23 6.74 -0.78
CA VAL A 34 -7.61 5.95 0.39
C VAL A 34 -6.55 4.88 0.62
N ASN A 35 -5.70 5.08 1.62
CA ASN A 35 -4.70 4.09 2.06
C ASN A 35 -5.40 3.05 2.95
N ASN A 36 -6.19 2.17 2.33
CA ASN A 36 -6.95 1.13 3.02
C ASN A 36 -6.27 -0.25 3.01
N ALA A 37 -5.00 -0.32 2.58
CA ALA A 37 -4.23 -1.55 2.72
C ALA A 37 -3.90 -1.76 4.20
N GLY A 38 -4.05 -2.99 4.68
CA GLY A 38 -3.73 -3.30 6.06
C GLY A 38 -3.78 -4.79 6.37
N ILE A 39 -2.89 -5.22 7.25
CA ILE A 39 -2.88 -6.56 7.84
C ILE A 39 -2.82 -6.46 9.37
N ALA A 40 -3.22 -7.53 10.04
CA ALA A 40 -3.11 -7.64 11.49
C ALA A 40 -2.66 -9.05 11.87
N PHE A 41 -1.64 -9.13 12.73
CA PHE A 41 -1.28 -10.35 13.44
C PHE A 41 -1.74 -10.23 14.90
N ALA A 42 -2.63 -11.11 15.33
CA ALA A 42 -3.22 -11.05 16.64
C ALA A 42 -2.28 -11.63 17.72
N GLY A 43 -2.21 -10.96 18.88
CA GLY A 43 -1.51 -11.47 20.06
C GLY A 43 -0.84 -10.34 20.86
N PRO A 44 -0.41 -10.62 22.11
CA PRO A 44 0.39 -9.66 22.86
C PRO A 44 1.73 -9.42 22.17
N LEU A 45 2.18 -8.16 22.12
CA LEU A 45 3.42 -7.76 21.42
C LEU A 45 4.64 -8.60 21.85
N MET A 46 4.75 -8.94 23.13
CA MET A 46 5.85 -9.74 23.70
C MET A 46 5.96 -11.16 23.13
N HIS A 47 4.89 -11.67 22.53
CA HIS A 47 4.82 -13.03 21.97
C HIS A 47 4.79 -13.04 20.44
N LEU A 48 4.78 -11.87 19.79
CA LEU A 48 4.71 -11.78 18.34
C LEU A 48 6.11 -11.96 17.72
N PRO A 49 6.29 -12.85 16.73
CA PRO A 49 7.54 -12.95 16.00
C PRO A 49 7.93 -11.59 15.40
N ILE A 50 9.21 -11.22 15.51
CA ILE A 50 9.70 -9.92 15.02
C ILE A 50 9.44 -9.70 13.53
N ASN A 51 9.43 -10.79 12.75
CA ASN A 51 9.14 -10.74 11.31
C ASN A 51 7.68 -10.37 11.04
N ASP A 52 6.74 -10.91 11.81
CA ASP A 52 5.32 -10.59 11.68
C ASP A 52 5.04 -9.15 12.11
N TYR A 53 5.68 -8.70 13.19
CA TYR A 53 5.62 -7.30 13.61
C TYR A 53 6.15 -6.36 12.53
N ARG A 54 7.34 -6.62 11.98
CA ARG A 54 7.93 -5.83 10.89
C ARG A 54 7.00 -5.78 9.68
N ARG A 55 6.48 -6.93 9.24
CA ARG A 55 5.58 -7.02 8.10
C ARG A 55 4.30 -6.20 8.32
N GLN A 56 3.75 -6.21 9.53
CA GLN A 56 2.59 -5.38 9.86
C GLN A 56 2.90 -3.88 9.71
N ILE A 57 4.07 -3.43 10.16
CA ILE A 57 4.49 -2.03 9.99
C ILE A 57 4.71 -1.71 8.52
N GLU A 58 5.39 -2.57 7.75
CA GLU A 58 5.68 -2.35 6.33
C GLU A 58 4.42 -2.25 5.47
N VAL A 59 3.35 -2.99 5.79
CA VAL A 59 2.10 -2.96 5.02
C VAL A 59 1.15 -1.84 5.46
N ASN A 60 1.15 -1.46 6.74
CA ASN A 60 0.18 -0.52 7.31
C ASN A 60 0.68 0.94 7.35
N SER A 61 1.90 1.23 6.88
CA SER A 61 2.55 2.55 6.94
C SER A 61 2.69 3.23 5.58
#